data_AF-A0A9E0XTW3-F1
#
_entry.id   AF-A0A9E0XTW3-F1
#
_cell.length_a   1.000
_cell.length_b   1.000
_cell.length_c   1.000
_cell.angle_alpha   90.00
_cell.angle_beta   90.00
_cell.angle_gamma   90.00
#
_symmetry.space_group_name_H-M   'P 1'
#
loop_
_entity.id
_entity.type
_entity.pdbx_description
1 polymer ?
#
loop_
_entity_poly.entity_id
_entity_poly.type
_entity_poly.pdbx_seq_one_letter_code
_entity_poly.pdbx_strand_id
1 'polypeptide(L)'
;MEYEAVIGLETHVQLNEKTKMFTSAPYRFGAEPNTLTDPVVLALPGVLPVLNHKAILDTIRVGLMFGCEIPEITKWDRKNYFYPDSPKNYQLSQYDQPLCLGGRVEIELASDSRAKMGEHRFVRLTRIHLEEDVGKLTHFAGESLVDYNRAGTPLMEIVSEPDMYSADDAFAYLNSLRHSIVALGVSECDMEKGQMRCDVNVSVRPKGQKELGVKIELKNLNTISGVKNSIEYEIKRQIDVLKKGGTLIQETRRWDAELNISQSMRSKENAHDYRYFPEPDLMPVKIERELVEKLKSELPEAPFDRQRRYMKDFNLPYTITNVMCIDPDMCSYFESAISKHNSPLAIANLMANELMFLLSENAESGEGRMKFWDCKVSPENLASLVKLTDEGKISKAQSKEVLSEMFKSGADAAKIVEQKG
;
A
#
# COMPACT_ATOMS: atom_id res chain seq x y z
N MET A 1 25.76 15.23 -22.40
CA MET A 1 25.03 15.83 -21.27
C MET A 1 24.42 14.71 -20.45
N GLU A 2 24.68 14.66 -19.16
CA GLU A 2 24.03 13.73 -18.23
C GLU A 2 22.70 14.34 -17.75
N TYR A 3 21.67 13.52 -17.66
CA TYR A 3 20.35 13.88 -17.16
C TYR A 3 20.07 13.11 -15.87
N GLU A 4 19.29 13.71 -14.97
CA GLU A 4 18.72 13.07 -13.80
C GLU A 4 17.19 13.10 -13.88
N ALA A 5 16.54 12.07 -13.32
CA ALA A 5 15.09 11.99 -13.25
C ALA A 5 14.59 12.64 -11.96
N VAL A 6 13.38 13.20 -12.02
CA VAL A 6 12.64 13.69 -10.87
C VAL A 6 11.22 13.15 -10.97
N ILE A 7 10.82 12.40 -9.96
CA ILE A 7 9.60 11.59 -9.93
C ILE A 7 8.76 11.95 -8.70
N GLY A 8 7.46 12.12 -8.90
CA GLY A 8 6.45 12.19 -7.84
C GLY A 8 5.30 11.23 -8.14
N LEU A 9 4.67 10.70 -7.11
CA LEU A 9 3.62 9.69 -7.22
C LEU A 9 2.33 10.18 -6.57
N GLU A 10 1.21 9.85 -7.21
CA GLU A 10 -0.15 10.05 -6.71
C GLU A 10 -0.74 8.65 -6.48
N THR A 11 -0.77 8.23 -5.22
CA THR A 11 -1.16 6.86 -4.83
C THR A 11 -2.55 6.88 -4.23
N HIS A 12 -3.50 6.16 -4.82
CA HIS A 12 -4.85 6.03 -4.31
C HIS A 12 -5.01 4.68 -3.61
N VAL A 13 -5.40 4.69 -2.34
CA VAL A 13 -5.56 3.50 -1.50
C VAL A 13 -7.00 3.43 -1.01
N GLN A 14 -7.69 2.36 -1.39
CA GLN A 14 -9.04 2.09 -0.96
C GLN A 14 -9.03 1.58 0.49
N LEU A 15 -9.80 2.21 1.37
CA LEU A 15 -9.90 1.79 2.77
C LEU A 15 -10.84 0.58 2.89
N ASN A 16 -10.54 -0.31 3.86
CA ASN A 16 -11.30 -1.53 4.13
C ASN A 16 -12.48 -1.27 5.09
N GLU A 17 -13.31 -0.29 4.75
CA GLU A 17 -14.48 0.07 5.54
C GLU A 17 -15.70 -0.76 5.15
N LYS A 18 -16.55 -1.05 6.15
CA LYS A 18 -17.80 -1.80 5.93
C LYS A 18 -18.82 -1.01 5.09
N THR A 19 -18.76 0.32 5.17
CA THR A 19 -19.68 1.24 4.50
C THR A 19 -18.90 2.26 3.67
N LYS A 20 -19.58 2.84 2.68
CA LYS A 20 -19.04 3.88 1.81
C LYS A 20 -18.68 5.16 2.57
N MET A 21 -18.01 6.08 1.89
CA MET A 21 -17.46 7.31 2.48
C MET A 21 -18.56 8.30 2.88
N PHE A 22 -19.64 8.35 2.11
CA PHE A 22 -20.69 9.36 2.25
C PHE A 22 -22.08 8.76 2.48
N THR A 23 -22.18 7.45 2.69
CA THR A 23 -23.45 6.75 2.95
C THR A 23 -23.21 5.41 3.66
N SER A 24 -24.28 4.81 4.21
CA SER A 24 -24.27 3.50 4.86
C SER A 24 -24.30 2.31 3.90
N ALA A 25 -24.45 2.54 2.58
CA ALA A 25 -24.34 1.46 1.60
C ALA A 25 -22.98 0.73 1.73
N PRO A 26 -22.97 -0.61 1.71
CA PRO A 26 -21.75 -1.38 1.85
C PRO A 26 -20.91 -1.38 0.58
N TYR A 27 -19.67 -1.86 0.69
CA TYR A 27 -18.88 -2.26 -0.46
C TYR A 27 -18.23 -3.62 -0.20
N ARG A 28 -18.23 -4.48 -1.23
CA ARG A 28 -17.40 -5.68 -1.30
C ARG A 28 -17.04 -5.96 -2.75
N PHE A 29 -15.81 -6.42 -2.96
CA PHE A 29 -15.35 -6.80 -4.29
C PHE A 29 -16.14 -8.01 -4.83
N GLY A 30 -16.38 -8.05 -6.14
CA GLY A 30 -17.01 -9.20 -6.80
C GLY A 30 -18.52 -9.35 -6.62
N ALA A 31 -19.22 -8.34 -6.07
CA ALA A 31 -20.68 -8.35 -6.03
C ALA A 31 -21.31 -8.18 -7.42
N GLU A 32 -22.54 -8.69 -7.58
CA GLU A 32 -23.34 -8.48 -8.79
C GLU A 32 -23.54 -6.99 -9.10
N PRO A 33 -23.48 -6.55 -10.38
CA PRO A 33 -23.53 -5.14 -10.75
C PRO A 33 -24.71 -4.38 -10.14
N ASN A 34 -24.44 -3.17 -9.64
CA ASN A 34 -25.42 -2.23 -9.07
C ASN A 34 -26.24 -2.74 -7.86
N THR A 35 -25.80 -3.79 -7.15
CA THR A 35 -26.47 -4.32 -5.95
C THR A 35 -26.04 -3.66 -4.63
N LEU A 36 -24.90 -2.97 -4.62
CA LEU A 36 -24.32 -2.28 -3.46
C LEU A 36 -24.49 -0.76 -3.60
N THR A 37 -25.71 -0.34 -3.92
CA THR A 37 -26.06 1.05 -4.23
C THR A 37 -27.23 1.51 -3.38
N ASP A 38 -27.39 2.82 -3.28
CA ASP A 38 -28.52 3.50 -2.64
C ASP A 38 -28.76 4.85 -3.36
N PRO A 39 -29.77 5.65 -2.95
CA PRO A 39 -30.00 6.96 -3.56
C PRO A 39 -28.79 7.91 -3.56
N VAL A 40 -27.94 7.86 -2.52
CA VAL A 40 -26.75 8.73 -2.40
C VAL A 40 -25.69 8.29 -3.41
N VAL A 41 -25.42 6.99 -3.51
CA VAL A 41 -24.50 6.41 -4.51
C VAL A 41 -24.97 6.74 -5.91
N LEU A 42 -26.26 6.59 -6.20
CA LEU A 42 -26.85 6.84 -7.51
C LEU A 42 -27.07 8.34 -7.81
N ALA A 43 -26.72 9.23 -6.87
CA ALA A 43 -26.88 10.67 -7.00
C ALA A 43 -28.31 11.10 -7.34
N LEU A 44 -29.32 10.48 -6.73
CA LEU A 44 -30.72 10.85 -6.97
C LEU A 44 -31.00 12.27 -6.46
N PRO A 45 -31.94 13.02 -7.07
CA PRO A 45 -32.28 14.36 -6.61
C PRO A 45 -32.74 14.38 -5.14
N GLY A 46 -32.15 15.29 -4.35
CA GLY A 46 -32.53 15.53 -2.94
C GLY A 46 -31.75 14.72 -1.90
N VAL A 47 -30.77 13.92 -2.31
CA VAL A 47 -29.90 13.16 -1.38
C VAL A 47 -28.79 14.02 -0.81
N LEU A 48 -28.29 13.67 0.38
CA LEU A 48 -27.20 14.39 1.06
C LEU A 48 -26.11 13.40 1.51
N PRO A 49 -24.82 13.78 1.41
CA PRO A 49 -23.71 12.97 1.89
C PRO A 49 -23.60 12.99 3.43
N VAL A 50 -23.17 11.87 4.02
CA VAL A 50 -22.85 11.75 5.46
C VAL A 50 -21.49 11.09 5.63
N LEU A 51 -20.56 11.80 6.26
CA LEU A 51 -19.16 11.37 6.42
C LEU A 51 -19.02 10.06 7.20
N ASN A 52 -18.14 9.19 6.71
CA ASN A 52 -17.70 7.99 7.40
C ASN A 52 -16.63 8.32 8.45
N HIS A 53 -17.02 8.23 9.72
CA HIS A 53 -16.14 8.52 10.86
C HIS A 53 -14.91 7.60 10.89
N LYS A 54 -15.06 6.30 10.61
CA LYS A 54 -13.97 5.34 10.69
C LYS A 54 -12.93 5.57 9.59
N ALA A 55 -13.37 5.90 8.37
CA ALA A 55 -12.48 6.28 7.27
C ALA A 55 -11.59 7.50 7.62
N ILE A 56 -12.17 8.49 8.30
CA ILE A 56 -11.44 9.68 8.78
C ILE A 56 -10.37 9.26 9.81
N LEU A 57 -10.74 8.47 10.82
CA LEU A 57 -9.80 8.01 11.84
C LEU A 57 -8.64 7.20 11.22
N ASP A 58 -8.93 6.31 10.28
CA ASP A 58 -7.92 5.48 9.64
C ASP A 58 -6.98 6.30 8.76
N THR A 59 -7.49 7.30 8.06
CA THR A 59 -6.64 8.23 7.29
C THR A 59 -5.71 9.02 8.22
N ILE A 60 -6.22 9.49 9.38
CA ILE A 60 -5.39 10.16 10.38
C ILE A 60 -4.30 9.21 10.91
N ARG A 61 -4.63 7.93 11.17
CA ARG A 61 -3.63 6.94 11.60
C ARG A 61 -2.54 6.72 10.55
N VAL A 62 -2.91 6.67 9.27
CA VAL A 62 -1.94 6.60 8.16
C VAL A 62 -1.06 7.85 8.14
N GLY A 63 -1.64 9.04 8.24
CA GLY A 63 -0.88 10.29 8.34
C GLY A 63 0.12 10.28 9.49
N LEU A 64 -0.32 9.89 10.69
CA LEU A 64 0.55 9.82 11.87
C LEU A 64 1.66 8.76 11.72
N MET A 65 1.40 7.62 11.10
CA MET A 65 2.42 6.60 10.77
C MET A 65 3.54 7.18 9.90
N PHE A 66 3.21 8.07 8.98
CA PHE A 66 4.19 8.77 8.13
C PHE A 66 4.66 10.12 8.70
N GLY A 67 4.32 10.41 9.96
CA GLY A 67 4.72 11.64 10.64
C GLY A 67 4.15 12.92 10.01
N CYS A 68 2.99 12.84 9.38
CA CYS A 68 2.26 14.01 8.88
C CYS A 68 1.76 14.89 10.03
N GLU A 69 1.63 16.18 9.75
CA GLU A 69 0.84 17.09 10.58
C GLU A 69 -0.65 16.87 10.31
N ILE A 70 -1.46 16.74 11.36
CA ILE A 70 -2.91 16.62 11.26
C ILE A 70 -3.52 17.99 11.54
N PRO A 71 -4.12 18.69 10.56
CA PRO A 71 -4.72 20.00 10.78
C PRO A 71 -5.84 19.97 11.84
N GLU A 72 -6.13 21.10 12.48
CA GLU A 72 -7.26 21.21 13.43
C GLU A 72 -8.60 21.21 12.68
N ILE A 73 -8.64 21.75 11.48
CA ILE A 73 -9.83 21.85 10.66
C ILE A 73 -9.53 21.29 9.27
N THR A 74 -10.44 20.47 8.78
CA THR A 74 -10.41 19.93 7.42
C THR A 74 -11.79 20.05 6.79
N LYS A 75 -11.87 20.10 5.47
CA LYS A 75 -13.17 20.20 4.76
C LYS A 75 -13.14 19.38 3.48
N TRP A 76 -14.34 19.17 2.92
CA TRP A 76 -14.53 18.56 1.62
C TRP A 76 -14.85 19.62 0.58
N ASP A 77 -14.46 19.33 -0.65
CA ASP A 77 -14.61 20.17 -1.82
C ASP A 77 -15.16 19.33 -2.99
N ARG A 78 -15.93 19.96 -3.87
CA ARG A 78 -16.38 19.33 -5.11
C ARG A 78 -15.32 19.48 -6.19
N LYS A 79 -14.79 18.36 -6.70
CA LYS A 79 -13.99 18.28 -7.92
C LYS A 79 -14.91 17.99 -9.11
N ASN A 80 -15.26 18.99 -9.89
CA ASN A 80 -16.34 18.90 -10.89
C ASN A 80 -15.84 18.39 -12.25
N TYR A 81 -16.43 17.31 -12.76
CA TYR A 81 -16.18 16.77 -14.10
C TYR A 81 -17.30 15.83 -14.54
N PHE A 82 -17.60 15.80 -15.84
CA PHE A 82 -18.59 14.90 -16.41
C PHE A 82 -17.92 13.61 -16.85
N TYR A 83 -18.32 12.49 -16.26
CA TYR A 83 -17.92 11.17 -16.73
C TYR A 83 -18.95 10.11 -16.29
N PRO A 84 -19.27 9.08 -17.12
CA PRO A 84 -20.38 8.17 -16.82
C PRO A 84 -20.23 7.34 -15.53
N ASP A 85 -19.03 7.16 -15.00
CA ASP A 85 -18.81 6.45 -13.73
C ASP A 85 -18.91 7.38 -12.49
N SER A 86 -19.09 8.68 -12.70
CA SER A 86 -19.25 9.69 -11.64
C SER A 86 -20.71 10.14 -11.60
N PRO A 87 -21.56 9.49 -10.79
CA PRO A 87 -23.01 9.70 -10.84
C PRO A 87 -23.42 11.14 -10.49
N LYS A 88 -22.61 11.83 -9.66
CA LYS A 88 -22.83 13.22 -9.26
C LYS A 88 -22.30 14.26 -10.26
N ASN A 89 -21.48 13.84 -11.24
CA ASN A 89 -20.65 14.72 -12.09
C ASN A 89 -19.69 15.64 -11.28
N TYR A 90 -19.41 15.26 -10.05
CA TYR A 90 -18.32 15.76 -9.23
C TYR A 90 -17.90 14.66 -8.26
N GLN A 91 -16.63 14.69 -7.88
CA GLN A 91 -16.08 13.82 -6.84
C GLN A 91 -15.96 14.65 -5.57
N LEU A 92 -16.47 14.14 -4.45
CA LEU A 92 -16.16 14.66 -3.14
C LEU A 92 -14.74 14.27 -2.77
N SER A 93 -13.88 15.27 -2.63
CA SER A 93 -12.47 15.14 -2.27
C SER A 93 -12.11 16.28 -1.31
N GLN A 94 -10.83 16.51 -1.06
CA GLN A 94 -10.36 17.67 -0.29
C GLN A 94 -9.39 18.45 -1.14
N TYR A 95 -9.47 19.79 -1.11
CA TYR A 95 -8.55 20.63 -1.85
C TYR A 95 -7.55 21.31 -0.91
N ASP A 96 -7.78 22.53 -0.47
CA ASP A 96 -6.83 23.35 0.28
C ASP A 96 -6.66 22.95 1.77
N GLN A 97 -7.56 22.14 2.33
CA GLN A 97 -7.50 21.70 3.73
C GLN A 97 -7.58 20.17 3.86
N PRO A 98 -6.54 19.43 3.42
CA PRO A 98 -6.52 17.97 3.50
C PRO A 98 -6.43 17.46 4.94
N LEU A 99 -6.70 16.18 5.14
CA LEU A 99 -6.61 15.52 6.45
C LEU A 99 -5.20 15.43 7.03
N CYS A 100 -4.18 15.29 6.17
CA CYS A 100 -2.79 15.21 6.59
C CYS A 100 -1.90 16.08 5.68
N LEU A 101 -0.95 16.79 6.28
CA LEU A 101 0.02 17.64 5.60
C LEU A 101 1.45 17.17 5.85
N GLY A 102 2.28 17.23 4.81
CA GLY A 102 3.69 16.86 4.93
C GLY A 102 3.88 15.40 5.28
N GLY A 103 4.92 15.09 6.05
CA GLY A 103 5.32 13.74 6.42
C GLY A 103 6.36 13.14 5.47
N ARG A 104 6.70 11.88 5.70
CA ARG A 104 7.73 11.18 4.93
C ARG A 104 7.58 9.66 5.03
N VAL A 105 7.89 8.99 3.93
CA VAL A 105 7.96 7.53 3.86
C VAL A 105 9.44 7.14 3.86
N GLU A 106 9.84 6.33 4.84
CA GLU A 106 11.16 5.70 4.83
C GLU A 106 11.19 4.63 3.74
N ILE A 107 12.26 4.58 2.95
CA ILE A 107 12.47 3.58 1.92
C ILE A 107 13.86 2.98 2.07
N GLU A 108 13.97 1.69 1.76
CA GLU A 108 15.25 0.97 1.69
C GLU A 108 15.59 0.71 0.21
N LEU A 109 16.75 1.19 -0.23
CA LEU A 109 17.21 1.01 -1.60
C LEU A 109 17.85 -0.37 -1.82
N ALA A 110 17.95 -0.82 -3.07
CA ALA A 110 18.62 -2.09 -3.37
C ALA A 110 20.13 -2.01 -3.06
N SER A 111 20.67 -3.04 -2.38
CA SER A 111 22.11 -3.22 -2.17
C SER A 111 22.75 -4.06 -3.28
N ASP A 112 24.09 -4.05 -3.32
CA ASP A 112 24.95 -4.95 -4.11
C ASP A 112 24.66 -6.46 -3.88
N SER A 113 24.10 -6.82 -2.73
CA SER A 113 23.75 -8.18 -2.36
C SER A 113 22.44 -8.21 -1.57
N ARG A 114 21.59 -9.20 -1.84
CA ARG A 114 20.35 -9.44 -1.09
C ARG A 114 20.57 -9.72 0.40
N ALA A 115 21.80 -10.06 0.80
CA ALA A 115 22.14 -10.32 2.19
C ALA A 115 22.55 -9.06 2.99
N LYS A 116 22.67 -7.91 2.33
CA LYS A 116 23.06 -6.65 2.94
C LYS A 116 21.90 -5.67 2.91
N MET A 117 21.75 -4.94 4.02
CA MET A 117 20.81 -3.84 4.15
C MET A 117 21.20 -2.71 3.20
N GLY A 118 20.20 -2.20 2.49
CA GLY A 118 20.35 -1.06 1.60
C GLY A 118 20.58 0.26 2.34
N GLU A 119 20.78 1.32 1.56
CA GLU A 119 20.70 2.66 2.10
C GLU A 119 19.24 2.99 2.41
N HIS A 120 18.99 3.49 3.63
CA HIS A 120 17.70 4.02 4.02
C HIS A 120 17.65 5.52 3.73
N ARG A 121 16.58 5.96 3.07
CA ARG A 121 16.30 7.38 2.87
C ARG A 121 14.82 7.66 3.02
N PHE A 122 14.48 8.95 3.06
CA PHE A 122 13.09 9.39 3.18
C PHE A 122 12.62 10.02 1.87
N VAL A 123 11.41 9.67 1.45
CA VAL A 123 10.66 10.37 0.40
C VAL A 123 9.61 11.22 1.10
N ARG A 124 9.63 12.53 0.85
CA ARG A 124 8.67 13.46 1.46
C ARG A 124 7.28 13.29 0.87
N LEU A 125 6.28 13.50 1.72
CA LEU A 125 4.88 13.58 1.34
C LEU A 125 4.47 15.05 1.29
N THR A 126 3.63 15.39 0.32
CA THR A 126 2.97 16.70 0.27
C THR A 126 1.73 16.68 1.18
N ARG A 127 0.90 15.63 1.04
CA ARG A 127 -0.41 15.54 1.69
C ARG A 127 -0.98 14.12 1.61
N ILE A 128 -1.96 13.88 2.47
CA ILE A 128 -2.88 12.75 2.39
C ILE A 128 -4.30 13.28 2.59
N HIS A 129 -5.21 12.98 1.66
CA HIS A 129 -6.61 13.39 1.77
C HIS A 129 -7.58 12.24 1.46
N LEU A 130 -8.82 12.41 1.93
CA LEU A 130 -9.91 11.50 1.66
C LEU A 130 -10.78 11.97 0.50
N GLU A 131 -11.17 11.02 -0.32
CA GLU A 131 -12.15 11.17 -1.37
C GLU A 131 -13.02 9.92 -1.51
N GLU A 132 -14.02 10.00 -2.39
CA GLU A 132 -14.75 8.82 -2.83
C GLU A 132 -14.21 8.28 -4.15
N ASP A 133 -14.27 6.96 -4.31
CA ASP A 133 -14.01 6.32 -5.58
C ASP A 133 -15.20 6.46 -6.56
N VAL A 134 -14.90 6.26 -7.83
CA VAL A 134 -15.88 6.25 -8.93
C VAL A 134 -16.40 4.84 -9.21
N GLY A 135 -17.46 4.77 -10.02
CA GLY A 135 -17.97 3.52 -10.57
C GLY A 135 -16.95 2.79 -11.45
N LYS A 136 -17.39 1.70 -12.07
CA LYS A 136 -16.60 0.92 -13.03
C LYS A 136 -17.29 0.94 -14.39
N LEU A 137 -16.51 1.21 -15.44
CA LEU A 137 -16.95 1.05 -16.82
C LEU A 137 -16.43 -0.27 -17.39
N THR A 138 -17.31 -0.99 -18.08
CA THR A 138 -16.94 -2.15 -18.91
C THR A 138 -17.32 -1.83 -20.35
N HIS A 139 -16.33 -1.76 -21.22
CA HIS A 139 -16.52 -1.38 -22.61
C HIS A 139 -16.75 -2.62 -23.49
N PHE A 140 -17.79 -2.56 -24.32
CA PHE A 140 -18.10 -3.51 -25.37
C PHE A 140 -18.00 -2.81 -26.73
N ALA A 141 -18.14 -3.54 -27.83
CA ALA A 141 -17.89 -3.03 -29.17
C ALA A 141 -18.73 -1.79 -29.55
N GLY A 142 -19.95 -1.64 -29.01
CA GLY A 142 -20.85 -0.53 -29.32
C GLY A 142 -21.39 0.23 -28.12
N GLU A 143 -21.06 -0.18 -26.89
CA GLU A 143 -21.64 0.39 -25.68
C GLU A 143 -20.69 0.27 -24.49
N SER A 144 -20.99 0.99 -23.42
CA SER A 144 -20.28 0.89 -22.15
C SER A 144 -21.29 0.67 -21.04
N LEU A 145 -21.08 -0.38 -20.26
CA LEU A 145 -21.91 -0.69 -19.11
C LEU A 145 -21.30 -0.06 -17.86
N VAL A 146 -22.15 0.49 -17.01
CA VAL A 146 -21.76 1.18 -15.77
C VAL A 146 -22.19 0.36 -14.56
N ASP A 147 -21.24 0.10 -13.65
CA ASP A 147 -21.49 -0.47 -12.33
C ASP A 147 -21.09 0.52 -11.24
N TYR A 148 -22.07 1.00 -10.46
CA TYR A 148 -21.88 1.93 -9.35
C TYR A 148 -21.63 1.26 -8.01
N ASN A 149 -21.46 -0.07 -7.95
CA ASN A 149 -21.10 -0.76 -6.72
C ASN A 149 -19.89 -0.12 -6.02
N ARG A 150 -18.86 0.27 -6.77
CA ARG A 150 -17.64 0.92 -6.23
C ARG A 150 -17.79 2.41 -5.98
N ALA A 151 -18.73 3.09 -6.63
CA ALA A 151 -18.91 4.53 -6.48
C ALA A 151 -19.23 4.88 -5.01
N GLY A 152 -18.52 5.85 -4.45
CA GLY A 152 -18.67 6.25 -3.05
C GLY A 152 -17.76 5.52 -2.06
N THR A 153 -17.01 4.50 -2.47
CA THR A 153 -16.09 3.77 -1.56
C THR A 153 -14.98 4.71 -1.04
N PRO A 154 -14.58 4.64 0.25
CA PRO A 154 -13.57 5.55 0.79
C PRO A 154 -12.21 5.31 0.16
N LEU A 155 -11.61 6.38 -0.32
CA LEU A 155 -10.34 6.38 -1.03
C LEU A 155 -9.42 7.43 -0.42
N MET A 156 -8.21 7.01 -0.08
CA MET A 156 -7.17 7.90 0.42
C MET A 156 -6.20 8.18 -0.73
N GLU A 157 -6.03 9.45 -1.08
CA GLU A 157 -5.00 9.87 -2.04
C GLU A 157 -3.78 10.38 -1.28
N ILE A 158 -2.64 9.72 -1.52
CA ILE A 158 -1.33 10.01 -0.93
C ILE A 158 -0.46 10.62 -2.03
N VAL A 159 -0.07 11.87 -1.84
CA VAL A 159 0.71 12.62 -2.83
C VAL A 159 2.12 12.81 -2.30
N SER A 160 3.11 12.31 -3.04
CA SER A 160 4.51 12.53 -2.72
C SER A 160 5.02 13.87 -3.24
N GLU A 161 6.03 14.43 -2.57
CA GLU A 161 6.89 15.42 -3.21
C GLU A 161 7.65 14.78 -4.39
N PRO A 162 8.14 15.59 -5.35
CA PRO A 162 9.00 15.11 -6.43
C PRO A 162 10.42 14.79 -5.91
N ASP A 163 10.52 13.78 -5.03
CA ASP A 163 11.70 13.44 -4.21
C ASP A 163 12.22 12.01 -4.46
N MET A 164 11.91 11.48 -5.64
CA MET A 164 12.40 10.21 -6.16
C MET A 164 13.18 10.45 -7.45
N TYR A 165 14.31 9.77 -7.60
CA TYR A 165 15.30 10.05 -8.66
C TYR A 165 15.59 8.85 -9.55
N SER A 166 14.97 7.70 -9.26
CA SER A 166 15.08 6.47 -10.04
C SER A 166 13.79 5.65 -9.98
N ALA A 167 13.66 4.66 -10.87
CA ALA A 167 12.55 3.72 -10.82
C ALA A 167 12.61 2.80 -9.59
N ASP A 168 13.81 2.51 -9.08
CA ASP A 168 14.02 1.75 -7.85
C ASP A 168 13.51 2.51 -6.62
N ASP A 169 13.66 3.84 -6.59
CA ASP A 169 13.08 4.68 -5.55
C ASP A 169 11.56 4.54 -5.48
N ALA A 170 10.90 4.64 -6.63
CA ALA A 170 9.44 4.51 -6.73
C ALA A 170 8.97 3.11 -6.32
N PHE A 171 9.72 2.08 -6.70
CA PHE A 171 9.46 0.70 -6.29
C PHE A 171 9.56 0.53 -4.77
N ALA A 172 10.64 1.04 -4.15
CA ALA A 172 10.84 0.97 -2.71
C ALA A 172 9.79 1.79 -1.94
N TYR A 173 9.43 2.97 -2.45
CA TYR A 173 8.37 3.82 -1.89
C TYR A 173 7.01 3.11 -1.87
N LEU A 174 6.56 2.56 -2.99
CA LEU A 174 5.25 1.90 -3.06
C LEU A 174 5.18 0.66 -2.16
N ASN A 175 6.27 -0.11 -2.05
CA ASN A 175 6.33 -1.24 -1.14
C ASN A 175 6.30 -0.81 0.33
N SER A 176 7.06 0.23 0.70
CA SER A 176 7.07 0.75 2.07
C SER A 176 5.71 1.31 2.48
N LEU A 177 5.05 2.05 1.58
CA LEU A 177 3.71 2.57 1.77
C LEU A 177 2.71 1.43 1.95
N ARG A 178 2.74 0.43 1.06
CA ARG A 178 1.90 -0.78 1.17
C ARG A 178 2.10 -1.50 2.51
N HIS A 179 3.34 -1.80 2.88
CA HIS A 179 3.64 -2.52 4.13
C HIS A 179 3.16 -1.76 5.36
N SER A 180 3.34 -0.44 5.40
CA SER A 180 2.91 0.39 6.53
C SER A 180 1.39 0.46 6.66
N ILE A 181 0.67 0.57 5.54
CA ILE A 181 -0.80 0.62 5.52
C ILE A 181 -1.40 -0.74 5.88
N VAL A 182 -0.85 -1.84 5.34
CA VAL A 182 -1.25 -3.20 5.72
C VAL A 182 -0.97 -3.43 7.21
N ALA A 183 0.14 -2.94 7.73
CA ALA A 183 0.46 -3.02 9.16
C ALA A 183 -0.51 -2.27 10.07
N LEU A 184 -1.11 -1.18 9.58
CA LEU A 184 -2.19 -0.49 10.28
C LEU A 184 -3.53 -1.23 10.20
N GLY A 185 -3.69 -2.17 9.27
CA GLY A 185 -4.93 -2.90 9.05
C GLY A 185 -6.05 -2.08 8.38
N VAL A 186 -5.71 -0.97 7.72
CA VAL A 186 -6.70 -0.06 7.10
C VAL A 186 -7.00 -0.38 5.64
N SER A 187 -6.12 -1.13 4.97
CA SER A 187 -6.31 -1.64 3.61
C SER A 187 -5.44 -2.88 3.38
N GLU A 188 -5.86 -3.79 2.50
CA GLU A 188 -5.00 -4.90 2.05
C GLU A 188 -4.03 -4.45 0.93
N CYS A 189 -4.26 -3.26 0.36
CA CYS A 189 -3.46 -2.68 -0.72
C CYS A 189 -3.23 -3.65 -1.89
N ASP A 190 -4.25 -4.44 -2.23
CA ASP A 190 -4.21 -5.38 -3.34
C ASP A 190 -4.42 -4.63 -4.66
N MET A 191 -3.33 -4.47 -5.43
CA MET A 191 -3.39 -3.78 -6.72
C MET A 191 -4.17 -4.56 -7.78
N GLU A 192 -4.20 -5.90 -7.71
CA GLU A 192 -4.97 -6.72 -8.66
C GLU A 192 -6.48 -6.52 -8.48
N LYS A 193 -6.90 -6.35 -7.23
CA LYS A 193 -8.29 -5.96 -6.89
C LYS A 193 -8.55 -4.46 -7.05
N GLY A 194 -7.54 -3.67 -7.41
CA GLY A 194 -7.64 -2.22 -7.59
C GLY A 194 -7.74 -1.42 -6.29
N GLN A 195 -7.43 -2.03 -5.14
CA GLN A 195 -7.44 -1.38 -3.83
C GLN A 195 -6.26 -0.43 -3.65
N MET A 196 -5.21 -0.56 -4.46
CA MET A 196 -4.11 0.39 -4.54
C MET A 196 -3.83 0.70 -6.00
N ARG A 197 -3.81 1.98 -6.34
CA ARG A 197 -3.55 2.51 -7.69
C ARG A 197 -2.48 3.59 -7.59
N CYS A 198 -1.68 3.74 -8.65
CA CYS A 198 -0.65 4.76 -8.68
C CYS A 198 -0.62 5.44 -10.05
N ASP A 199 -0.67 6.76 -10.04
CA ASP A 199 -0.29 7.58 -11.18
C ASP A 199 1.13 8.10 -10.97
N VAL A 200 1.92 8.16 -12.04
CA VAL A 200 3.33 8.56 -11.99
C VAL A 200 3.51 9.89 -12.69
N ASN A 201 4.11 10.85 -12.00
CA ASN A 201 4.59 12.09 -12.59
C ASN A 201 6.12 12.00 -12.72
N VAL A 202 6.65 12.08 -13.94
CA VAL A 202 8.10 11.99 -14.20
C VAL A 202 8.57 13.08 -15.14
N SER A 203 9.71 13.67 -14.79
CA SER A 203 10.45 14.62 -15.63
C SER A 203 11.94 14.30 -15.59
N VAL A 204 12.67 14.69 -16.62
CA VAL A 204 14.14 14.65 -16.63
C VAL A 204 14.71 16.06 -16.78
N ARG A 205 15.85 16.29 -16.15
CA ARG A 205 16.58 17.57 -16.25
C ARG A 205 18.09 17.32 -16.34
N PRO A 206 18.87 18.25 -16.93
CA PRO A 206 20.31 18.22 -16.83
C PRO A 206 20.78 18.12 -15.37
N LYS A 207 21.74 17.22 -15.13
CA LYS A 207 22.25 16.96 -13.77
C LYS A 207 22.78 18.25 -13.12
N GLY A 208 22.34 18.52 -11.90
CA GLY A 208 22.71 19.72 -11.13
C GLY A 208 21.85 20.97 -11.40
N GLN A 209 20.92 20.92 -12.36
CA GLN A 209 19.93 22.01 -12.54
C GLN A 209 18.86 21.94 -11.45
N LYS A 210 18.41 23.08 -10.93
CA LYS A 210 17.38 23.14 -9.89
C LYS A 210 15.96 23.13 -10.44
N GLU A 211 15.76 23.72 -11.61
CA GLU A 211 14.46 23.78 -12.27
C GLU A 211 13.99 22.39 -12.69
N LEU A 212 12.69 22.13 -12.54
CA LEU A 212 12.09 20.87 -12.97
C LEU A 212 11.94 20.84 -14.49
N GLY A 213 12.09 19.64 -15.07
CA GLY A 213 11.83 19.42 -16.48
C GLY A 213 10.34 19.43 -16.82
N VAL A 214 10.03 19.19 -18.10
CA VAL A 214 8.66 19.04 -18.55
C VAL A 214 8.04 17.79 -17.91
N LYS A 215 6.92 17.97 -17.21
CA LYS A 215 6.22 16.89 -16.50
C LYS A 215 5.44 16.00 -17.47
N ILE A 216 5.68 14.70 -17.42
CA ILE A 216 4.84 13.69 -18.09
C ILE A 216 4.12 12.87 -17.03
N GLU A 217 2.83 12.65 -17.23
CA GLU A 217 1.98 11.86 -16.34
C GLU A 217 1.67 10.51 -16.98
N LEU A 218 2.04 9.41 -16.33
CA LEU A 218 1.70 8.05 -16.73
C LEU A 218 0.52 7.56 -15.89
N LYS A 219 -0.51 7.07 -16.58
CA LYS A 219 -1.71 6.48 -15.99
C LYS A 219 -1.84 4.99 -16.32
N ASN A 220 -2.78 4.33 -15.64
CA ASN A 220 -3.14 2.92 -15.84
C ASN A 220 -2.01 1.95 -15.43
N LEU A 221 -1.46 2.15 -14.23
CA LEU A 221 -0.41 1.32 -13.65
C LEU A 221 -1.00 0.44 -12.55
N ASN A 222 -1.22 -0.83 -12.89
CA ASN A 222 -1.94 -1.78 -12.03
C ASN A 222 -1.02 -2.68 -11.20
N THR A 223 0.30 -2.55 -11.31
CA THR A 223 1.27 -3.30 -10.49
C THR A 223 2.47 -2.43 -10.16
N ILE A 224 3.13 -2.70 -9.01
CA ILE A 224 4.34 -1.97 -8.60
C ILE A 224 5.48 -2.18 -9.62
N SER A 225 5.61 -3.40 -10.17
CA SER A 225 6.56 -3.67 -11.25
C SER A 225 6.24 -2.90 -12.52
N GLY A 226 4.95 -2.74 -12.85
CA GLY A 226 4.49 -1.92 -13.95
C GLY A 226 4.87 -0.45 -13.77
N VAL A 227 4.74 0.09 -12.55
CA VAL A 227 5.21 1.44 -12.21
C VAL A 227 6.71 1.57 -12.48
N LYS A 228 7.53 0.65 -11.94
CA LYS A 228 8.99 0.66 -12.14
C LYS A 228 9.35 0.64 -13.64
N ASN A 229 8.80 -0.32 -14.39
CA ASN A 229 9.09 -0.47 -15.82
C ASN A 229 8.67 0.78 -16.63
N SER A 230 7.51 1.37 -16.28
CA SER A 230 7.02 2.57 -16.94
C SER A 230 7.92 3.78 -16.73
N ILE A 231 8.47 3.94 -15.52
CA ILE A 231 9.42 5.00 -15.19
C ILE A 231 10.73 4.79 -15.95
N GLU A 232 11.28 3.58 -15.95
CA GLU A 232 12.53 3.27 -16.68
C GLU A 232 12.41 3.56 -18.17
N TYR A 233 11.28 3.16 -18.77
CA TYR A 233 10.99 3.44 -20.18
C TYR A 233 10.88 4.95 -20.43
N GLU A 234 10.11 5.65 -19.60
CA GLU A 234 9.78 7.05 -19.81
C GLU A 234 11.00 7.96 -19.61
N ILE A 235 11.87 7.67 -18.64
CA ILE A 235 13.16 8.35 -18.47
C ILE A 235 14.01 8.22 -19.75
N LYS A 236 14.15 7.00 -20.28
CA LYS A 236 14.92 6.75 -21.51
C LYS A 236 14.32 7.52 -22.70
N ARG A 237 12.99 7.45 -22.88
CA ARG A 237 12.28 8.19 -23.95
C ARG A 237 12.54 9.70 -23.86
N GLN A 238 12.36 10.29 -22.67
CA GLN A 238 12.53 11.73 -22.49
C GLN A 238 13.96 12.17 -22.81
N ILE A 239 14.96 11.43 -22.30
CA ILE A 239 16.38 11.71 -22.56
C ILE A 239 16.70 11.60 -24.06
N ASP A 240 16.18 10.57 -24.75
CA ASP A 240 16.43 10.37 -26.18
C ASP A 240 15.85 11.49 -27.04
N VAL A 241 14.66 11.99 -26.70
CA VAL A 241 14.05 13.16 -27.38
C VAL A 241 14.94 14.39 -27.20
N LEU A 242 15.35 14.69 -25.96
CA LEU A 242 16.17 15.86 -25.66
C LEU A 242 17.56 15.78 -26.28
N LYS A 243 18.19 14.59 -26.28
CA LYS A 243 19.50 14.38 -26.94
C LYS A 243 19.46 14.56 -28.46
N LYS A 244 18.32 14.28 -29.08
CA LYS A 244 18.10 14.50 -30.53
C LYS A 244 17.74 15.96 -30.87
N GLY A 245 17.71 16.86 -29.88
CA GLY A 245 17.33 18.26 -30.05
C GLY A 245 15.81 18.49 -30.15
N GLY A 246 15.01 17.48 -29.81
CA GLY A 246 13.56 17.61 -29.74
C GLY A 246 13.09 18.28 -28.44
N THR A 247 11.83 18.69 -28.42
CA THR A 247 11.18 19.32 -27.26
C THR A 247 10.13 18.38 -26.66
N LEU A 248 10.09 18.30 -25.33
CA LEU A 248 9.02 17.61 -24.62
C LEU A 248 7.82 18.55 -24.44
N ILE A 249 6.61 18.01 -24.55
CA ILE A 249 5.37 18.69 -24.21
C ILE A 249 4.73 17.99 -23.02
N GLN A 250 4.04 18.74 -22.17
CA GLN A 250 3.32 18.15 -21.05
C GLN A 250 2.10 17.39 -21.56
N GLU A 251 2.07 16.08 -21.32
CA GLU A 251 1.02 15.18 -21.79
C GLU A 251 0.70 14.10 -20.76
N THR A 252 -0.48 13.51 -20.90
CA THR A 252 -0.85 12.29 -20.17
C THR A 252 -0.66 11.10 -21.11
N ARG A 253 0.08 10.10 -20.66
CA ARG A 253 0.40 8.89 -21.40
C ARG A 253 -0.16 7.66 -20.68
N ARG A 254 -0.55 6.64 -21.44
CA ARG A 254 -0.97 5.34 -20.92
C ARG A 254 0.22 4.38 -20.96
N TRP A 255 0.39 3.59 -19.91
CA TRP A 255 1.29 2.44 -19.95
C TRP A 255 0.61 1.21 -20.58
N ASP A 256 1.26 0.62 -21.56
CA ASP A 256 0.91 -0.67 -22.15
C ASP A 256 1.89 -1.74 -21.63
N ALA A 257 1.38 -2.61 -20.75
CA ALA A 257 2.20 -3.63 -20.10
C ALA A 257 2.57 -4.80 -21.03
N GLU A 258 1.77 -5.06 -22.07
CA GLU A 258 2.06 -6.15 -23.03
C GLU A 258 3.19 -5.73 -23.97
N LEU A 259 3.14 -4.49 -24.44
CA LEU A 259 4.13 -3.94 -25.36
C LEU A 259 5.34 -3.30 -24.63
N ASN A 260 5.26 -3.09 -23.32
CA ASN A 260 6.25 -2.36 -22.51
C ASN A 260 6.59 -0.97 -23.07
N ILE A 261 5.57 -0.21 -23.47
CA ILE A 261 5.72 1.15 -24.00
C ILE A 261 4.71 2.11 -23.38
N SER A 262 5.06 3.39 -23.32
CA SER A 262 4.11 4.46 -23.04
C SER A 262 3.51 5.02 -24.34
N GLN A 263 2.20 5.21 -24.39
CA GLN A 263 1.48 5.78 -25.53
C GLN A 263 0.82 7.10 -25.15
N SER A 264 0.87 8.10 -26.04
CA SER A 264 0.19 9.38 -25.78
C SER A 264 -1.33 9.18 -25.80
N MET A 265 -2.03 9.72 -24.80
CA MET A 265 -3.50 9.72 -24.80
C MET A 265 -4.05 11.07 -25.25
N ARG A 266 -3.62 12.14 -24.57
CA ARG A 266 -4.10 13.51 -24.80
C ARG A 266 -3.00 14.52 -24.49
N SER A 267 -2.89 15.56 -25.31
CA SER A 267 -2.14 16.77 -24.97
C SER A 267 -2.94 17.57 -23.93
N LYS A 268 -2.26 18.14 -22.91
CA LYS A 268 -2.90 19.03 -21.92
C LYS A 268 -3.16 20.44 -22.51
N GLU A 269 -3.80 20.54 -23.67
CA GLU A 269 -4.18 21.85 -24.25
C GLU A 269 -5.22 22.59 -23.40
N ASN A 270 -5.88 21.91 -22.46
CA ASN A 270 -6.66 22.53 -21.39
C ASN A 270 -6.37 21.79 -20.08
N ALA A 271 -5.75 22.44 -19.11
CA ALA A 271 -5.88 22.00 -17.73
C ALA A 271 -7.39 22.01 -17.42
N HIS A 272 -7.98 20.86 -17.09
CA HIS A 272 -9.40 20.79 -16.80
C HIS A 272 -9.65 21.65 -15.57
N ASP A 273 -10.38 22.76 -15.74
CA ASP A 273 -10.85 23.56 -14.63
C ASP A 273 -11.92 22.75 -13.89
N TYR A 274 -11.47 22.03 -12.85
CA TYR A 274 -12.33 21.24 -11.97
C TYR A 274 -13.26 22.12 -11.13
N ARG A 275 -13.14 23.46 -11.18
CA ARG A 275 -13.98 24.42 -10.48
C ARG A 275 -14.14 24.04 -9.02
N TYR A 276 -13.03 23.79 -8.33
CA TYR A 276 -13.07 23.39 -6.92
C TYR A 276 -13.77 24.45 -6.07
N PHE A 277 -14.68 24.00 -5.21
CA PHE A 277 -15.27 24.84 -4.17
C PHE A 277 -15.70 23.97 -2.98
N PRO A 278 -15.79 24.55 -1.76
CA PRO A 278 -16.22 23.83 -0.56
C PRO A 278 -17.60 23.18 -0.74
N GLU A 279 -17.73 21.93 -0.32
CA GLU A 279 -18.99 21.19 -0.33
C GLU A 279 -19.99 21.83 0.64
N PRO A 280 -21.08 22.48 0.16
CA PRO A 280 -22.04 23.14 1.05
C PRO A 280 -22.85 22.18 1.93
N ASP A 281 -23.00 20.91 1.52
CA ASP A 281 -23.78 19.91 2.25
C ASP A 281 -23.00 19.31 3.43
N LEU A 282 -21.69 19.57 3.53
CA LEU A 282 -20.81 19.07 4.58
C LEU A 282 -20.12 20.23 5.30
N MET A 283 -20.37 20.33 6.61
CA MET A 283 -19.66 21.27 7.46
C MET A 283 -18.18 20.87 7.58
N PRO A 284 -17.26 21.85 7.72
CA PRO A 284 -15.87 21.55 8.07
C PRO A 284 -15.79 20.68 9.33
N VAL A 285 -14.87 19.72 9.31
CA VAL A 285 -14.63 18.79 10.42
C VAL A 285 -13.53 19.37 11.30
N LYS A 286 -13.84 19.53 12.58
CA LYS A 286 -12.85 19.86 13.62
C LYS A 286 -12.26 18.56 14.18
N ILE A 287 -10.93 18.49 14.24
CA ILE A 287 -10.17 17.36 14.74
C ILE A 287 -9.55 17.76 16.09
N GLU A 288 -10.16 17.28 17.17
CA GLU A 288 -9.68 17.54 18.54
C GLU A 288 -8.27 16.96 18.75
N ARG A 289 -7.41 17.66 19.49
CA ARG A 289 -6.01 17.27 19.70
C ARG A 289 -5.90 16.00 20.55
N GLU A 290 -6.80 15.82 21.50
CA GLU A 290 -6.89 14.62 22.33
C GLU A 290 -7.14 13.36 21.49
N LEU A 291 -7.93 13.49 20.42
CA LEU A 291 -8.16 12.38 19.49
C LEU A 291 -6.88 12.03 18.72
N VAL A 292 -6.13 13.02 18.26
CA VAL A 292 -4.86 12.81 17.54
C VAL A 292 -3.85 12.10 18.43
N GLU A 293 -3.68 12.55 19.68
CA GLU A 293 -2.76 11.92 20.63
C GLU A 293 -3.19 10.49 21.00
N LYS A 294 -4.50 10.26 21.15
CA LYS A 294 -5.03 8.90 21.35
C LYS A 294 -4.68 8.00 20.17
N LEU A 295 -4.99 8.41 18.95
CA LEU A 295 -4.70 7.62 17.74
C LEU A 295 -3.21 7.36 17.58
N LYS A 296 -2.36 8.33 17.91
CA LYS A 296 -0.90 8.21 17.90
C LYS A 296 -0.40 7.16 18.90
N SER A 297 -0.98 7.10 20.10
CA SER A 297 -0.64 6.10 21.12
C SER A 297 -1.08 4.67 20.77
N GLU A 298 -2.07 4.55 19.87
CA GLU A 298 -2.60 3.28 19.37
C GLU A 298 -1.94 2.81 18.06
N LEU A 299 -0.93 3.53 17.56
CA LEU A 299 -0.22 3.12 16.35
C LEU A 299 0.64 1.88 16.62
N PRO A 300 0.62 0.89 15.71
CA PRO A 300 1.63 -0.15 15.73
C PRO A 300 3.00 0.44 15.40
N GLU A 301 4.05 -0.23 15.85
CA GLU A 301 5.42 0.10 15.46
C GLU A 301 5.59 0.00 13.93
N ALA A 302 6.24 0.98 13.32
CA ALA A 302 6.50 1.00 11.89
C ALA A 302 7.40 -0.18 11.46
N PRO A 303 7.23 -0.74 10.25
CA PRO A 303 7.99 -1.92 9.81
C PRO A 303 9.51 -1.80 9.94
N PHE A 304 10.10 -0.65 9.55
CA PHE A 304 11.54 -0.44 9.65
C PHE A 304 12.02 -0.16 11.08
N ASP A 305 11.21 0.47 11.93
CA ASP A 305 11.53 0.60 13.36
C ASP A 305 11.56 -0.77 14.04
N ARG A 306 10.58 -1.62 13.72
CA ARG A 306 10.54 -3.02 14.16
C ARG A 306 11.74 -3.81 13.68
N GLN A 307 12.12 -3.65 12.42
CA GLN A 307 13.31 -4.29 11.85
C GLN A 307 14.57 -3.90 12.63
N ARG A 308 14.77 -2.60 12.89
CA ARG A 308 15.87 -2.09 13.71
C ARG A 308 15.85 -2.68 15.12
N ARG A 309 14.66 -2.73 15.76
CA ARG A 309 14.49 -3.33 17.08
C ARG A 309 14.83 -4.81 17.08
N TYR A 310 14.35 -5.58 16.11
CA TYR A 310 14.64 -7.02 16.01
C TYR A 310 16.13 -7.31 15.79
N MET A 311 16.80 -6.50 14.97
CA MET A 311 18.24 -6.61 14.78
C MET A 311 19.02 -6.29 16.07
N LYS A 312 18.58 -5.27 16.81
CA LYS A 312 19.26 -4.82 18.03
C LYS A 312 18.99 -5.73 19.23
N ASP A 313 17.73 -5.98 19.53
CA ASP A 313 17.30 -6.61 20.78
C ASP A 313 17.34 -8.14 20.70
N PHE A 314 17.16 -8.72 19.50
CA PHE A 314 17.16 -10.17 19.27
C PHE A 314 18.37 -10.66 18.48
N ASN A 315 19.28 -9.77 18.07
CA ASN A 315 20.46 -10.08 17.25
C ASN A 315 20.10 -10.87 15.97
N LEU A 316 18.94 -10.56 15.37
CA LEU A 316 18.52 -11.21 14.14
C LEU A 316 19.24 -10.62 12.93
N PRO A 317 19.72 -11.46 11.99
CA PRO A 317 20.36 -10.96 10.78
C PRO A 317 19.34 -10.27 9.86
N TYR A 318 19.83 -9.31 9.08
CA TYR A 318 19.04 -8.56 8.09
C TYR A 318 18.24 -9.47 7.14
N THR A 319 18.85 -10.57 6.69
CA THR A 319 18.22 -11.54 5.78
C THR A 319 16.91 -12.11 6.31
N ILE A 320 16.78 -12.22 7.62
CA ILE A 320 15.56 -12.70 8.28
C ILE A 320 14.62 -11.52 8.52
N THR A 321 15.13 -10.42 9.08
CA THR A 321 14.29 -9.29 9.51
C THR A 321 13.64 -8.54 8.33
N ASN A 322 14.30 -8.46 7.17
CA ASN A 322 13.72 -7.90 5.93
C ASN A 322 12.45 -8.65 5.49
N VAL A 323 12.40 -9.96 5.69
CA VAL A 323 11.23 -10.78 5.32
C VAL A 323 10.17 -10.79 6.41
N MET A 324 10.58 -10.82 7.68
CA MET A 324 9.67 -10.92 8.81
C MET A 324 8.96 -9.61 9.14
N CYS A 325 9.71 -8.50 9.19
CA CYS A 325 9.23 -7.25 9.78
C CYS A 325 8.22 -6.51 8.89
N ILE A 326 8.13 -6.89 7.62
CA ILE A 326 7.13 -6.39 6.67
C ILE A 326 5.76 -7.04 6.86
N ASP A 327 5.67 -8.18 7.56
CA ASP A 327 4.41 -8.87 7.84
C ASP A 327 4.06 -8.80 9.35
N PRO A 328 3.02 -8.03 9.75
CA PRO A 328 2.56 -7.96 11.12
C PRO A 328 2.11 -9.31 11.69
N ASP A 329 1.54 -10.16 10.87
CA ASP A 329 1.05 -11.49 11.23
C ASP A 329 2.22 -12.36 11.71
N MET A 330 3.29 -12.37 10.90
CA MET A 330 4.54 -13.06 11.21
C MET A 330 5.25 -12.45 12.43
N CYS A 331 5.22 -11.12 12.57
CA CYS A 331 5.82 -10.45 13.73
C CYS A 331 5.13 -10.83 15.04
N SER A 332 3.80 -10.75 15.09
CA SER A 332 3.02 -11.08 16.29
C SER A 332 3.16 -12.56 16.66
N TYR A 333 3.19 -13.45 15.66
CA TYR A 333 3.44 -14.88 15.87
C TYR A 333 4.83 -15.11 16.48
N PHE A 334 5.86 -14.45 15.93
CA PHE A 334 7.23 -14.53 16.42
C PHE A 334 7.35 -14.05 17.88
N GLU A 335 6.79 -12.88 18.20
CA GLU A 335 6.80 -12.33 19.56
C GLU A 335 6.06 -13.23 20.55
N SER A 336 4.96 -13.85 20.12
CA SER A 336 4.26 -14.86 20.92
C SER A 336 5.14 -16.09 21.18
N ALA A 337 5.84 -16.61 20.16
CA ALA A 337 6.69 -17.78 20.30
C ALA A 337 7.90 -17.54 21.22
N ILE A 338 8.60 -16.40 21.08
CA ILE A 338 9.76 -16.08 21.94
C ILE A 338 9.35 -15.88 23.40
N SER A 339 8.10 -15.48 23.67
CA SER A 339 7.58 -15.36 25.04
C SER A 339 7.50 -16.70 25.77
N LYS A 340 7.43 -17.82 25.02
CA LYS A 340 7.32 -19.19 25.54
C LYS A 340 8.69 -19.86 25.67
N HIS A 341 9.60 -19.58 24.75
CA HIS A 341 10.98 -20.05 24.80
C HIS A 341 11.91 -19.01 24.18
N ASN A 342 12.83 -18.46 24.98
CA ASN A 342 13.70 -17.36 24.57
C ASN A 342 14.87 -17.85 23.71
N SER A 343 14.57 -18.25 22.47
CA SER A 343 15.56 -18.61 21.44
C SER A 343 15.24 -17.90 20.12
N PRO A 344 15.41 -16.55 20.06
CA PRO A 344 14.89 -15.73 18.97
C PRO A 344 15.43 -16.15 17.60
N LEU A 345 16.74 -16.38 17.48
CA LEU A 345 17.36 -16.76 16.21
C LEU A 345 16.87 -18.12 15.70
N ALA A 346 16.68 -19.11 16.57
CA ALA A 346 16.23 -20.43 16.18
C ALA A 346 14.76 -20.39 15.72
N ILE A 347 13.90 -19.69 16.46
CA ILE A 347 12.49 -19.49 16.11
C ILE A 347 12.39 -18.75 14.78
N ALA A 348 13.09 -17.62 14.63
CA ALA A 348 13.04 -16.80 13.42
C ALA A 348 13.52 -17.58 12.17
N ASN A 349 14.56 -18.40 12.31
CA ASN A 349 15.03 -19.26 11.22
C ASN A 349 14.01 -20.34 10.81
N LEU A 350 13.35 -21.00 11.77
CA LEU A 350 12.31 -21.97 11.45
C LEU A 350 11.10 -21.29 10.80
N MET A 351 10.71 -20.12 11.30
CA MET A 351 9.61 -19.36 10.72
C MET A 351 9.91 -18.94 9.28
N ALA A 352 11.05 -18.28 9.06
CA ALA A 352 11.39 -17.71 7.76
C ALA A 352 11.78 -18.74 6.70
N ASN A 353 12.38 -19.87 7.07
CA ASN A 353 12.86 -20.84 6.07
C ASN A 353 11.92 -22.04 5.90
N GLU A 354 11.24 -22.48 6.96
CA GLU A 354 10.47 -23.73 6.93
C GLU A 354 8.96 -23.46 7.01
N LEU A 355 8.49 -22.75 8.03
CA LEU A 355 7.06 -22.52 8.24
C LEU A 355 6.45 -21.68 7.10
N MET A 356 7.14 -20.64 6.64
CA MET A 356 6.70 -19.88 5.46
C MET A 356 6.58 -20.75 4.21
N PHE A 357 7.50 -21.71 4.01
CA PHE A 357 7.44 -22.63 2.88
C PHE A 357 6.20 -23.53 2.99
N LEU A 358 5.97 -24.12 4.17
CA LEU A 358 4.78 -24.97 4.43
C LEU A 358 3.46 -24.22 4.24
N LEU A 359 3.38 -22.98 4.72
CA LEU A 359 2.22 -22.10 4.53
C LEU A 359 1.95 -21.76 3.06
N SER A 360 3.02 -21.67 2.26
CA SER A 360 2.91 -21.39 0.82
C SER A 360 2.53 -22.63 0.03
N GLU A 361 3.08 -23.80 0.38
CA GLU A 361 2.79 -25.09 -0.27
C GLU A 361 1.34 -25.55 -0.04
N ASN A 362 0.76 -25.19 1.12
CA ASN A 362 -0.60 -25.59 1.52
C ASN A 362 -1.63 -24.47 1.35
N ALA A 363 -1.28 -23.39 0.63
CA ALA A 363 -2.24 -22.37 0.23
C ALA A 363 -3.19 -22.91 -0.86
N GLU A 364 -4.44 -22.47 -0.85
CA GLU A 364 -5.39 -22.82 -1.92
C GLU A 364 -4.94 -22.23 -3.27
N SER A 365 -5.18 -22.96 -4.37
CA SER A 365 -4.77 -22.50 -5.70
C SER A 365 -5.40 -21.16 -6.05
N GLY A 366 -4.58 -20.11 -6.20
CA GLY A 366 -5.04 -18.76 -6.51
C GLY A 366 -5.22 -17.86 -5.28
N GLU A 367 -5.04 -18.38 -4.08
CA GLU A 367 -4.92 -17.59 -2.86
C GLU A 367 -3.44 -17.34 -2.51
N GLY A 368 -3.15 -16.25 -1.80
CA GLY A 368 -1.82 -16.02 -1.25
C GLY A 368 -1.45 -17.07 -0.19
N ARG A 369 -0.23 -16.99 0.36
CA ARG A 369 0.18 -17.87 1.47
C ARG A 369 -0.87 -17.89 2.60
N MET A 370 -1.08 -19.05 3.20
CA MET A 370 -1.86 -19.17 4.44
C MET A 370 -1.25 -18.26 5.53
N LYS A 371 -2.09 -17.64 6.37
CA LYS A 371 -1.62 -16.82 7.50
C LYS A 371 -1.00 -17.69 8.58
N PHE A 372 -0.08 -17.12 9.37
CA PHE A 372 0.59 -17.86 10.44
C PHE A 372 -0.38 -18.33 11.52
N TRP A 373 -1.39 -17.52 11.84
CA TRP A 373 -2.39 -17.85 12.85
C TRP A 373 -3.48 -18.82 12.37
N ASP A 374 -3.59 -19.05 11.05
CA ASP A 374 -4.56 -19.99 10.47
C ASP A 374 -4.02 -21.43 10.41
N CYS A 375 -2.72 -21.62 10.61
CA CYS A 375 -2.11 -22.94 10.58
C CYS A 375 -2.25 -23.68 11.92
N LYS A 376 -2.12 -25.02 11.89
CA LYS A 376 -2.24 -25.86 13.09
C LYS A 376 -1.05 -25.76 14.05
N VAL A 377 0.04 -25.13 13.64
CA VAL A 377 1.24 -24.95 14.48
C VAL A 377 1.07 -23.65 15.26
N SER A 378 0.72 -23.74 16.54
CA SER A 378 0.68 -22.57 17.41
C SER A 378 2.09 -22.04 17.76
N PRO A 379 2.22 -20.77 18.17
CA PRO A 379 3.49 -20.23 18.67
C PRO A 379 4.09 -21.07 19.81
N GLU A 380 3.25 -21.59 20.72
CA GLU A 380 3.64 -22.50 21.80
C GLU A 380 4.25 -23.80 21.29
N ASN A 381 3.66 -24.37 20.23
CA ASN A 381 4.13 -25.61 19.64
C ASN A 381 5.48 -25.42 18.96
N LEU A 382 5.64 -24.32 18.21
CA LEU A 382 6.92 -23.96 17.60
C LEU A 382 8.01 -23.72 18.66
N ALA A 383 7.69 -22.99 19.72
CA ALA A 383 8.61 -22.76 20.83
C ALA A 383 9.02 -24.08 21.52
N SER A 384 8.08 -25.01 21.68
CA SER A 384 8.35 -26.33 22.24
C SER A 384 9.28 -27.17 21.36
N LEU A 385 9.11 -27.12 20.03
CA LEU A 385 10.01 -27.75 19.08
C LEU A 385 11.44 -27.21 19.19
N VAL A 386 11.58 -25.87 19.26
CA VAL A 386 12.88 -25.22 19.42
C VAL A 386 13.52 -25.61 20.75
N LYS A 387 12.74 -25.66 21.83
CA LYS A 387 13.22 -26.11 23.14
C LYS A 387 13.81 -27.52 23.10
N LEU A 388 13.15 -28.48 22.44
CA LEU A 388 13.68 -29.83 22.27
C LEU A 388 15.00 -29.85 21.48
N THR A 389 15.13 -28.96 20.49
CA THR A 389 16.34 -28.82 19.67
C THR A 389 17.48 -28.21 20.49
N ASP A 390 17.21 -27.16 21.26
CA ASP A 390 18.19 -26.49 22.13
C ASP A 390 18.66 -27.40 23.28
N GLU A 391 17.77 -28.25 23.80
CA GLU A 391 18.10 -29.30 24.80
C GLU A 391 18.89 -30.48 24.20
N GLY A 392 19.10 -30.51 22.87
CA GLY A 392 19.82 -31.58 22.18
C GLY A 392 19.06 -32.91 22.10
N LYS A 393 17.76 -32.93 22.41
CA LYS A 393 16.91 -34.12 22.28
C LYS A 393 16.66 -34.50 20.84
N ILE A 394 16.65 -33.51 19.95
CA ILE A 394 16.58 -33.70 18.49
C ILE A 394 17.61 -32.81 17.80
N SER A 395 18.09 -33.26 16.64
CA SER A 395 18.96 -32.47 15.78
C SER A 395 18.18 -31.41 14.99
N LYS A 396 18.89 -30.41 14.46
CA LYS A 396 18.30 -29.40 13.55
C LYS A 396 17.71 -29.98 12.26
N ALA A 397 18.16 -31.16 11.84
CA ALA A 397 17.57 -31.84 10.68
C ALA A 397 16.22 -32.45 11.07
N GLN A 398 16.20 -33.19 12.18
CA GLN A 398 14.97 -33.79 12.73
C GLN A 398 13.92 -32.73 13.07
N SER A 399 14.31 -31.55 13.54
CA SER A 399 13.35 -30.48 13.85
C SER A 399 12.51 -30.05 12.63
N LYS A 400 13.07 -30.10 11.42
CA LYS A 400 12.35 -29.76 10.18
C LYS A 400 11.29 -30.82 9.83
N GLU A 401 11.66 -32.09 9.97
CA GLU A 401 10.75 -33.22 9.75
C GLU A 401 9.60 -33.21 10.76
N VAL A 402 9.93 -32.95 12.04
CA VAL A 402 8.92 -32.81 13.10
C VAL A 402 8.01 -31.61 12.81
N LEU A 403 8.55 -30.47 12.41
CA LEU A 403 7.73 -29.29 12.05
C LEU A 403 6.74 -29.58 10.91
N SER A 404 7.19 -30.31 9.88
CA SER A 404 6.33 -30.73 8.76
C SER A 404 5.17 -31.62 9.22
N GLU A 405 5.44 -32.53 10.16
CA GLU A 405 4.42 -33.39 10.76
C GLU A 405 3.47 -32.60 11.68
N MET A 406 3.99 -31.68 12.48
CA MET A 406 3.20 -30.76 13.32
C MET A 406 2.24 -29.95 12.45
N PHE A 407 2.70 -29.49 11.29
CA PHE A 407 1.87 -28.71 10.36
C PHE A 407 0.68 -29.52 9.84
N LYS A 408 0.89 -30.79 9.48
CA LYS A 408 -0.18 -31.68 8.97
C LYS A 408 -1.15 -32.11 10.07
N SER A 409 -0.61 -32.59 11.19
CA SER A 409 -1.37 -33.24 12.25
C SER A 409 -1.94 -32.27 13.29
N GLY A 410 -1.25 -31.16 13.56
CA GLY A 410 -1.50 -30.28 14.70
C GLY A 410 -1.01 -30.84 16.04
N ALA A 411 -0.29 -31.96 16.05
CA ALA A 411 0.22 -32.58 17.27
C ALA A 411 1.46 -31.85 17.83
N ASP A 412 1.67 -31.99 19.14
CA ASP A 412 2.83 -31.40 19.83
C ASP A 412 4.14 -32.06 19.39
N ALA A 413 5.22 -31.26 19.33
CA ALA A 413 6.56 -31.72 18.96
C ALA A 413 7.01 -32.92 19.80
N ALA A 414 6.80 -32.90 21.12
CA ALA A 414 7.21 -33.98 22.01
C ALA A 414 6.52 -35.32 21.71
N LYS A 415 5.22 -35.30 21.36
CA LYS A 415 4.47 -36.50 21.00
C LYS A 415 4.96 -37.08 19.67
N ILE A 416 5.26 -36.23 18.70
CA ILE A 416 5.77 -36.66 17.40
C ILE A 416 7.16 -37.27 17.53
N VAL A 417 8.02 -36.69 18.37
CA VAL A 417 9.34 -37.25 18.66
C VAL A 417 9.20 -38.62 19.32
N GLU A 418 8.41 -38.74 20.39
CA GLU A 418 8.19 -40.02 21.08
C GLU A 418 7.64 -41.12 20.16
N GLN A 419 6.78 -40.77 19.20
CA GLN A 419 6.24 -41.71 18.22
C GLN A 419 7.25 -42.17 17.16
N LYS A 420 8.25 -41.34 16.84
CA LYS A 420 9.22 -41.61 15.77
C LYS A 420 10.60 -42.08 16.26
N GLY A 421 10.85 -42.06 17.57
CA GLY A 421 12.09 -42.53 18.21
C GLY A 421 13.04 -41.39 18.52
#